data_AF-A0A1N6SC70-F1
#
_entry.id   AF-A0A1N6SC70-F1
#
_cell.length_a   1.000
_cell.length_b   1.000
_cell.length_c   1.000
_cell.angle_alpha   90.00
_cell.angle_beta   90.00
_cell.angle_gamma   90.00
#
_symmetry.space_group_name_H-M   'P 1'
#
loop_
_entity.id
_entity.type
_entity.pdbx_description
1 polymer ?
#
loop_
_entity_poly.entity_id
_entity_poly.type
_entity_poly.pdbx_seq_one_letter_code
_entity_poly.pdbx_strand_id
1 'polypeptide(L)'
;MISQSRENEADGTEKGAVCPLLRLAPQFTPEDIWARKNDMAFDQAEIQALFTRDGRYLCARWGRPVAPVIFGLADESLAVFRDAIRATLADARHPLAQTDPEMGANMLTFFLRGWQELRDLPDLDGLTGQPGLAERLTGSDAEQYRLFRFDPDGTIRACIGFVNMGGRLADAHPGLLAETLAMRAMLSFARDVLPTPELAALIRAAYDPVLPGAATDPSHALRLAARLQA
;
A
#
# COMPACT_ATOMS: atom_id res chain seq x y z
N MET A 1 -31.67 -36.77 -32.19
CA MET A 1 -30.33 -36.47 -32.72
C MET A 1 -30.35 -34.97 -33.06
N ILE A 2 -30.26 -34.09 -32.07
CA ILE A 2 -29.05 -33.62 -31.34
C ILE A 2 -28.15 -32.75 -32.23
N SER A 3 -28.20 -31.43 -31.99
CA SER A 3 -27.13 -30.41 -31.96
C SER A 3 -27.85 -29.04 -32.15
N GLN A 4 -27.93 -28.08 -31.21
CA GLN A 4 -26.86 -27.31 -30.52
C GLN A 4 -25.82 -26.75 -31.53
N SER A 5 -25.34 -25.50 -31.54
CA SER A 5 -25.47 -24.31 -30.65
C SER A 5 -25.33 -23.04 -31.54
N ARG A 6 -25.34 -21.77 -31.08
CA ARG A 6 -25.38 -21.14 -29.74
C ARG A 6 -26.31 -19.92 -29.77
N GLU A 7 -26.87 -19.54 -28.62
CA GLU A 7 -27.11 -18.14 -28.27
C GLU A 7 -25.84 -17.58 -27.62
N ASN A 8 -25.49 -16.32 -27.91
CA ASN A 8 -24.27 -15.70 -27.38
C ASN A 8 -24.64 -14.58 -26.42
N GLU A 9 -25.06 -14.99 -25.22
CA GLU A 9 -25.42 -14.11 -24.11
C GLU A 9 -24.15 -13.41 -23.60
N ALA A 10 -24.14 -12.08 -23.61
CA ALA A 10 -23.00 -11.28 -23.20
C ALA A 10 -23.08 -11.01 -21.68
N ASP A 11 -22.68 -12.01 -20.87
CA ASP A 11 -22.53 -11.81 -19.43
C ASP A 11 -21.25 -11.00 -19.12
N GLY A 12 -21.44 -9.86 -18.46
CA GLY A 12 -20.39 -8.92 -18.10
C GLY A 12 -19.78 -9.24 -16.75
N THR A 13 -18.97 -10.30 -16.66
CA THR A 13 -18.24 -10.61 -15.42
C THR A 13 -16.95 -9.79 -15.29
N GLU A 14 -16.99 -8.65 -14.59
CA GLU A 14 -15.77 -7.98 -14.10
C GLU A 14 -15.04 -8.89 -13.10
N LYS A 15 -14.03 -9.63 -13.59
CA LYS A 15 -13.16 -10.44 -12.73
C LYS A 15 -12.15 -9.55 -12.01
N GLY A 16 -12.57 -9.02 -10.86
CA GLY A 16 -11.67 -8.45 -9.86
C GLY A 16 -10.55 -9.45 -9.54
N ALA A 17 -9.30 -9.00 -9.63
CA ALA A 17 -8.14 -9.87 -9.46
C ALA A 17 -8.04 -10.37 -8.01
N VAL A 18 -8.15 -11.68 -7.82
CA VAL A 18 -8.05 -12.35 -6.52
C VAL A 18 -6.60 -12.33 -6.06
N CYS A 19 -6.33 -11.74 -4.90
CA CYS A 19 -4.98 -11.69 -4.33
C CYS A 19 -4.73 -12.90 -3.41
N PRO A 20 -3.78 -13.80 -3.74
CA PRO A 20 -3.32 -14.80 -2.80
C PRO A 20 -2.47 -14.14 -1.72
N LEU A 21 -2.83 -14.50 -0.49
CA LEU A 21 -2.19 -14.35 0.82
C LEU A 21 -0.71 -13.93 0.80
N LEU A 22 -0.36 -12.99 1.68
CA LEU A 22 1.04 -12.69 2.04
C LEU A 22 1.74 -14.00 2.40
N ARG A 23 2.65 -14.44 1.52
CA ARG A 23 3.77 -15.27 1.93
C ARG A 23 4.87 -14.30 2.33
N LEU A 24 5.35 -14.40 3.56
CA LEU A 24 6.50 -13.66 4.06
C LEU A 24 7.59 -13.60 2.98
N ALA A 25 8.03 -12.39 2.64
CA ALA A 25 9.36 -12.24 2.06
C ALA A 25 10.37 -12.92 3.00
N PRO A 26 11.44 -13.55 2.47
CA PRO A 26 12.43 -14.21 3.32
C PRO A 26 12.96 -13.22 4.37
N GLN A 27 13.23 -13.74 5.56
CA GLN A 27 13.57 -12.94 6.74
C GLN A 27 14.78 -12.05 6.44
N PHE A 28 14.56 -10.74 6.41
CA PHE A 28 15.64 -9.76 6.31
C PHE A 28 16.37 -9.73 7.66
N THR A 29 17.62 -10.15 7.65
CA THR A 29 18.46 -10.23 8.84
C THR A 29 19.12 -8.88 9.13
N PRO A 30 19.63 -8.65 10.35
CA PRO A 30 20.46 -7.49 10.62
C PRO A 30 21.71 -7.43 9.73
N GLU A 31 22.19 -8.57 9.23
CA GLU A 31 23.35 -8.66 8.33
C GLU A 31 23.06 -8.04 6.96
N ASP A 32 21.82 -8.13 6.46
CA ASP A 32 21.40 -7.53 5.18
C ASP A 32 21.48 -5.98 5.19
N ILE A 33 21.35 -5.36 6.37
CA ILE A 33 21.55 -3.90 6.58
C ILE A 33 23.02 -3.51 6.29
N TRP A 34 23.97 -4.37 6.64
CA TRP A 34 25.41 -4.12 6.45
C TRP A 34 25.95 -4.71 5.14
N ALA A 35 25.22 -5.63 4.52
CA ALA A 35 25.54 -6.23 3.23
C ALA A 35 25.30 -5.26 2.05
N ARG A 36 24.29 -4.38 2.14
CA ARG A 36 24.13 -3.23 1.20
C ARG A 36 25.12 -2.09 1.48
N LYS A 37 26.41 -2.44 1.60
CA LYS A 37 27.49 -1.47 1.60
C LYS A 37 27.68 -0.89 0.19
N ASN A 38 27.05 0.27 -0.02
CA ASN A 38 27.49 1.30 -0.97
C ASN A 38 27.23 1.06 -2.48
N ASP A 39 26.26 0.21 -2.86
CA ASP A 39 25.83 0.08 -4.26
C ASP A 39 24.44 0.68 -4.52
N MET A 40 24.43 1.67 -5.41
CA MET A 40 23.36 2.32 -6.20
C MET A 40 21.94 2.50 -5.61
N ALA A 41 21.38 3.68 -5.90
CA ALA A 41 19.93 3.89 -5.86
C ALA A 41 19.19 2.95 -6.83
N PHE A 42 17.92 2.65 -6.55
CA PHE A 42 17.12 1.68 -7.32
C PHE A 42 17.25 1.85 -8.83
N ASP A 43 17.51 0.76 -9.54
CA ASP A 43 17.57 0.77 -11.00
C ASP A 43 16.17 0.77 -11.64
N GLN A 44 16.11 0.92 -12.97
CA GLN A 44 14.84 0.91 -13.71
C GLN A 44 14.02 -0.38 -13.48
N ALA A 45 14.67 -1.55 -13.51
CA ALA A 45 14.02 -2.85 -13.42
C ALA A 45 13.49 -3.11 -12.00
N GLU A 46 14.25 -2.71 -10.99
CA GLU A 46 13.82 -2.73 -9.59
C GLU A 46 12.59 -1.83 -9.37
N ILE A 47 12.65 -0.57 -9.83
CA ILE A 47 11.51 0.36 -9.77
C ILE A 47 10.30 -0.19 -10.53
N GLN A 48 10.51 -0.80 -11.70
CA GLN A 48 9.43 -1.42 -12.46
C GLN A 48 8.77 -2.57 -11.69
N ALA A 49 9.57 -3.42 -11.04
CA ALA A 49 9.09 -4.53 -10.20
C ALA A 49 8.37 -4.06 -8.92
N LEU A 50 8.71 -2.88 -8.38
CA LEU A 50 7.99 -2.29 -7.24
C LEU A 50 6.54 -1.91 -7.55
N PHE A 51 6.22 -1.66 -8.83
CA PHE A 51 4.90 -1.18 -9.28
C PHE A 51 4.18 -2.14 -10.24
N THR A 52 4.75 -3.32 -10.53
CA THR A 52 4.14 -4.31 -11.42
C THR A 52 3.47 -5.43 -10.64
N ARG A 53 2.16 -5.65 -10.84
CA ARG A 53 1.40 -6.81 -10.34
C ARG A 53 0.74 -7.51 -11.51
N ASP A 54 0.94 -8.82 -11.63
CA ASP A 54 0.30 -9.69 -12.64
C ASP A 54 0.45 -9.14 -14.08
N GLY A 55 1.64 -8.63 -14.40
CA GLY A 55 1.98 -8.03 -15.69
C GLY A 55 1.48 -6.60 -15.92
N ARG A 56 0.75 -6.01 -14.96
CA ARG A 56 0.23 -4.64 -15.04
C ARG A 56 1.06 -3.70 -14.17
N TYR A 57 1.59 -2.64 -14.76
CA TYR A 57 2.29 -1.57 -14.05
C TYR A 57 1.29 -0.52 -13.55
N LEU A 58 1.41 -0.11 -12.29
CA LEU A 58 0.70 1.03 -11.72
C LEU A 58 1.59 1.71 -10.68
N CYS A 59 2.10 2.89 -11.01
CA CYS A 59 2.73 3.80 -10.07
C CYS A 59 1.83 5.02 -9.89
N ALA A 60 1.22 5.18 -8.73
CA ALA A 60 0.30 6.25 -8.38
C ALA A 60 0.66 6.83 -7.01
N ARG A 61 0.51 8.15 -6.88
CA ARG A 61 0.64 8.94 -5.65
C ARG A 61 -0.71 9.52 -5.22
N TRP A 62 -0.78 10.09 -4.03
CA TRP A 62 -1.97 10.78 -3.53
C TRP A 62 -2.34 11.99 -4.40
N GLY A 63 -3.59 12.03 -4.87
CA GLY A 63 -4.14 13.17 -5.64
C GLY A 63 -4.73 14.27 -4.76
N ARG A 64 -4.92 13.98 -3.47
CA ARG A 64 -5.60 14.83 -2.49
C ARG A 64 -4.86 14.85 -1.15
N PRO A 65 -5.04 15.87 -0.29
CA PRO A 65 -4.45 15.90 1.04
C PRO A 65 -4.81 14.67 1.86
N VAL A 66 -3.85 14.14 2.63
CA VAL A 66 -4.06 12.92 3.42
C VAL A 66 -4.67 13.27 4.77
N ALA A 67 -5.79 12.64 5.11
CA ALA A 67 -6.47 12.74 6.41
C ALA A 67 -6.44 11.37 7.10
N PRO A 68 -5.45 11.12 7.99
CA PRO A 68 -5.22 9.82 8.60
C PRO A 68 -6.04 9.59 9.88
N VAL A 69 -6.66 8.42 9.99
CA VAL A 69 -7.29 7.93 11.22
C VAL A 69 -6.78 6.51 11.50
N ILE A 70 -6.43 6.27 12.77
CA ILE A 70 -5.88 5.00 13.24
C ILE A 70 -6.78 4.46 14.36
N PHE A 71 -7.10 3.17 14.30
CA PHE A 71 -7.91 2.45 15.28
C PHE A 71 -7.10 1.33 15.94
N GLY A 72 -7.42 0.99 17.19
CA GLY A 72 -6.87 -0.19 17.86
C GLY A 72 -5.49 -0.02 18.51
N LEU A 73 -4.98 1.21 18.64
CA LEU A 73 -3.76 1.53 19.41
C LEU A 73 -4.09 2.26 20.71
N ALA A 74 -3.21 2.09 21.71
CA ALA A 74 -3.14 2.96 22.88
C ALA A 74 -2.55 4.35 22.50
N ASP A 75 -2.83 5.37 23.32
CA ASP A 75 -2.50 6.77 23.02
C ASP A 75 -0.99 7.02 22.86
N GLU A 76 -0.16 6.32 23.62
CA GLU A 76 1.31 6.44 23.58
C GLU A 76 1.85 5.94 22.23
N SER A 77 1.37 4.79 21.76
CA SER A 77 1.70 4.27 20.43
C SER A 77 1.12 5.16 19.34
N LEU A 78 -0.12 5.62 19.49
CA LEU A 78 -0.82 6.45 18.50
C LEU A 78 -0.06 7.74 18.17
N ALA A 79 0.63 8.35 19.14
CA ALA A 79 1.52 9.48 18.90
C ALA A 79 2.65 9.14 17.91
N VAL A 80 3.35 8.02 18.13
CA VAL A 80 4.45 7.54 17.27
C VAL A 80 3.98 7.32 15.82
N PHE A 81 2.82 6.70 15.61
CA PHE A 81 2.27 6.49 14.27
C PHE A 81 1.84 7.81 13.59
N ARG A 82 1.26 8.75 14.33
CA ARG A 82 0.90 10.07 13.80
C ARG A 82 2.13 10.87 13.37
N ASP A 83 3.20 10.83 14.15
CA ASP A 83 4.42 11.57 13.83
C ASP A 83 5.23 10.92 12.69
N ALA A 84 5.23 9.59 12.58
CA ALA A 84 5.77 8.90 11.40
C ALA A 84 5.01 9.30 10.11
N ILE A 85 3.68 9.24 10.11
CA ILE A 85 2.86 9.66 8.96
C ILE A 85 3.12 11.14 8.62
N ARG A 86 3.17 12.03 9.62
CA ARG A 86 3.50 13.45 9.44
C ARG A 86 4.87 13.64 8.79
N ALA A 87 5.90 12.92 9.27
CA ALA A 87 7.25 13.01 8.75
C ALA A 87 7.35 12.50 7.31
N THR A 88 6.75 11.36 6.99
CA THR A 88 6.73 10.81 5.62
C THR A 88 5.99 11.73 4.63
N LEU A 89 4.86 12.31 5.03
CA LEU A 89 4.13 13.28 4.21
C LEU A 89 4.96 14.56 3.98
N ALA A 90 5.62 15.06 5.02
CA ALA A 90 6.47 16.25 4.93
C ALA A 90 7.71 16.02 4.04
N ASP A 91 8.35 14.85 4.11
CA ASP A 91 9.48 14.48 3.24
C ASP A 91 9.09 14.45 1.75
N ALA A 92 7.90 13.90 1.45
CA ALA A 92 7.31 13.94 0.11
C ALA A 92 6.75 15.33 -0.28
N ARG A 93 6.72 16.29 0.65
CA ARG A 93 6.05 17.61 0.54
C ARG A 93 4.56 17.51 0.20
N HIS A 94 3.90 16.44 0.63
CA HIS A 94 2.47 16.21 0.41
C HIS A 94 1.63 16.75 1.57
N PRO A 95 0.51 17.45 1.31
CA PRO A 95 -0.30 18.06 2.38
C PRO A 95 -0.98 17.00 3.29
N LEU A 96 -0.81 17.20 4.59
CA LEU A 96 -1.61 16.58 5.66
C LEU A 96 -2.85 17.46 5.93
N ALA A 97 -4.02 16.84 6.00
CA ALA A 97 -5.28 17.47 6.39
C ALA A 97 -5.83 16.85 7.69
N GLN A 98 -6.70 17.60 8.38
CA GLN A 98 -7.44 17.07 9.53
C GLN A 98 -8.64 16.20 9.10
N THR A 99 -9.17 16.43 7.90
CA THR A 99 -10.41 15.82 7.41
C THR A 99 -10.39 15.80 5.87
N ASP A 100 -10.84 14.70 5.26
CA ASP A 100 -11.14 14.62 3.83
C ASP A 100 -12.56 15.15 3.57
N PRO A 101 -12.78 16.08 2.62
CA PRO A 101 -14.11 16.68 2.40
C PRO A 101 -15.22 15.72 1.95
N GLU A 102 -14.88 14.57 1.36
CA GLU A 102 -15.84 13.60 0.83
C GLU A 102 -16.04 12.42 1.79
N MET A 103 -14.96 11.96 2.43
CA MET A 103 -14.92 10.71 3.19
C MET A 103 -14.72 10.92 4.70
N GLY A 104 -14.46 12.15 5.15
CA GLY A 104 -14.06 12.46 6.53
C GLY A 104 -12.60 12.08 6.81
N ALA A 105 -12.20 10.86 6.46
CA ALA A 105 -10.82 10.39 6.48
C ALA A 105 -10.54 9.54 5.24
N ASN A 106 -9.33 9.63 4.68
CA ASN A 106 -8.96 8.92 3.46
C ASN A 106 -7.77 7.96 3.65
N MET A 107 -7.03 8.05 4.77
CA MET A 107 -6.07 7.03 5.19
C MET A 107 -6.56 6.37 6.48
N LEU A 108 -7.09 5.16 6.38
CA LEU A 108 -7.65 4.39 7.49
C LEU A 108 -6.69 3.24 7.84
N THR A 109 -6.25 3.14 9.09
CA THR A 109 -5.39 2.03 9.55
C THR A 109 -5.97 1.38 10.79
N PHE A 110 -6.27 0.08 10.71
CA PHE A 110 -6.85 -0.71 11.80
C PHE A 110 -5.79 -1.66 12.38
N PHE A 111 -5.47 -1.49 13.65
CA PHE A 111 -4.68 -2.45 14.41
C PHE A 111 -5.63 -3.42 15.11
N LEU A 112 -5.49 -4.71 14.79
CA LEU A 112 -6.37 -5.78 15.22
C LEU A 112 -5.58 -6.76 16.09
N ARG A 113 -6.18 -7.36 17.11
CA ARG A 113 -5.56 -8.48 17.86
C ARG A 113 -5.53 -9.78 17.04
N GLY A 114 -6.27 -9.83 15.95
CA GLY A 114 -6.27 -10.92 14.99
C GLY A 114 -7.33 -10.74 13.92
N TRP A 115 -7.17 -11.44 12.79
CA TRP A 115 -8.06 -11.29 11.63
C TRP A 115 -9.54 -11.60 11.91
N GLN A 116 -9.84 -12.33 12.99
CA GLN A 116 -11.22 -12.58 13.43
C GLN A 116 -12.01 -11.29 13.75
N GLU A 117 -11.34 -10.22 14.22
CA GLU A 117 -11.98 -8.94 14.57
C GLU A 117 -12.51 -8.19 13.33
N LEU A 118 -12.08 -8.58 12.11
CA LEU A 118 -12.64 -8.05 10.86
C LEU A 118 -14.13 -8.34 10.70
N ARG A 119 -14.65 -9.43 11.29
CA ARG A 119 -16.09 -9.77 11.19
C ARG A 119 -16.98 -8.82 11.99
N ASP A 120 -16.41 -8.14 12.97
CA ASP A 120 -17.11 -7.19 13.83
C ASP A 120 -17.06 -5.76 13.27
N LEU A 121 -16.30 -5.53 12.18
CA LEU A 121 -16.27 -4.23 11.49
C LEU A 121 -17.53 -4.03 10.64
N PRO A 122 -18.32 -2.97 10.89
CA PRO A 122 -19.53 -2.70 10.11
C PRO A 122 -19.17 -2.34 8.67
N ASP A 123 -19.89 -2.94 7.72
CA ASP A 123 -19.73 -2.72 6.27
C ASP A 123 -18.28 -2.85 5.76
N LEU A 124 -17.55 -3.87 6.23
CA LEU A 124 -16.20 -4.18 5.74
C LEU A 124 -16.17 -4.35 4.20
N ASP A 125 -17.20 -4.97 3.64
CA ASP A 125 -17.31 -5.22 2.21
C ASP A 125 -17.49 -3.91 1.41
N GLY A 126 -18.33 -2.97 1.86
CA GLY A 126 -18.49 -1.65 1.24
C GLY A 126 -17.27 -0.73 1.43
N LEU A 127 -16.61 -0.81 2.60
CA LEU A 127 -15.37 -0.09 2.89
C LEU A 127 -14.25 -0.52 1.93
N THR A 128 -14.06 -1.84 1.78
CA THR A 128 -12.90 -2.43 1.09
C THR A 128 -13.15 -2.77 -0.38
N GLY A 129 -14.41 -2.91 -0.80
CA GLY A 129 -14.81 -3.41 -2.11
C GLY A 129 -14.45 -4.89 -2.34
N GLN A 130 -14.21 -5.66 -1.27
CA GLN A 130 -13.59 -6.99 -1.33
C GLN A 130 -14.39 -8.03 -0.51
N PRO A 131 -15.50 -8.57 -1.04
CA PRO A 131 -16.36 -9.48 -0.29
C PRO A 131 -15.61 -10.68 0.30
N GLY A 132 -15.96 -11.03 1.54
CA GLY A 132 -15.33 -12.14 2.27
C GLY A 132 -13.86 -11.90 2.63
N LEU A 133 -13.43 -10.65 2.77
CA LEU A 133 -12.04 -10.31 3.14
C LEU A 133 -11.64 -10.93 4.51
N ALA A 134 -12.55 -10.92 5.47
CA ALA A 134 -12.31 -11.44 6.82
C ALA A 134 -11.92 -12.93 6.81
N GLU A 135 -12.65 -13.75 6.04
CA GLU A 135 -12.40 -15.18 5.88
C GLU A 135 -11.06 -15.44 5.20
N ARG A 136 -10.76 -14.72 4.11
CA ARG A 136 -9.49 -14.87 3.38
C ARG A 136 -8.28 -14.52 4.26
N LEU A 137 -8.35 -13.44 5.02
CA LEU A 137 -7.25 -13.05 5.92
C LEU A 137 -7.14 -13.98 7.12
N THR A 138 -8.25 -14.43 7.71
CA THR A 138 -8.24 -15.42 8.80
C THR A 138 -7.57 -16.74 8.38
N GLY A 139 -7.78 -17.18 7.14
CA GLY A 139 -7.13 -18.38 6.59
C GLY A 139 -5.69 -18.17 6.09
N SER A 140 -4.96 -17.15 6.58
CA SER A 140 -3.68 -16.73 6.01
C SER A 140 -2.57 -16.45 7.01
N ASP A 141 -1.34 -16.63 6.55
CA ASP A 141 -0.11 -16.20 7.22
C ASP A 141 0.18 -14.68 7.01
N ALA A 142 -0.80 -13.90 6.56
CA ALA A 142 -0.65 -12.48 6.38
C ALA A 142 -0.58 -11.77 7.74
N GLU A 143 0.37 -10.84 7.89
CA GLU A 143 0.47 -10.00 9.09
C GLU A 143 -0.10 -8.60 8.87
N GLN A 144 -0.22 -8.19 7.60
CA GLN A 144 -0.76 -6.90 7.18
C GLN A 144 -1.50 -7.03 5.86
N TYR A 145 -2.52 -6.20 5.65
CA TYR A 145 -3.23 -6.06 4.37
C TYR A 145 -3.41 -4.59 4.05
N ARG A 146 -3.18 -4.19 2.79
CA ARG A 146 -3.40 -2.81 2.32
C ARG A 146 -4.09 -2.85 0.96
N LEU A 147 -5.10 -2.00 0.80
CA LEU A 147 -5.69 -1.68 -0.50
C LEU A 147 -5.72 -0.16 -0.71
N PHE A 148 -5.75 0.23 -1.98
CA PHE A 148 -5.97 1.62 -2.40
C PHE A 148 -7.28 1.71 -3.18
N ARG A 149 -7.96 2.85 -3.04
CA ARG A 149 -9.02 3.32 -3.94
C ARG A 149 -8.44 4.48 -4.73
N PHE A 150 -8.81 4.60 -6.00
CA PHE A 150 -8.26 5.60 -6.91
C PHE A 150 -9.34 6.58 -7.39
N ASP A 151 -8.93 7.80 -7.69
CA ASP A 151 -9.74 8.78 -8.41
C ASP A 151 -9.72 8.48 -9.93
N PRO A 152 -10.61 9.07 -10.75
CA PRO A 152 -10.69 8.79 -12.19
C PRO A 152 -9.42 9.09 -13.00
N ASP A 153 -8.52 9.91 -12.48
CA ASP A 153 -7.19 10.19 -13.04
C ASP A 153 -6.11 9.17 -12.65
N GLY A 154 -6.48 8.15 -11.87
CA GLY A 154 -5.61 7.08 -11.38
C GLY A 154 -4.83 7.43 -10.11
N THR A 155 -4.95 8.65 -9.57
CA THR A 155 -4.29 9.01 -8.30
C THR A 155 -4.92 8.31 -7.10
N ILE A 156 -4.15 8.15 -6.01
CA ILE A 156 -4.67 7.54 -4.78
C ILE A 156 -5.70 8.51 -4.16
N ARG A 157 -6.94 8.03 -4.08
CA ARG A 157 -8.08 8.66 -3.40
C ARG A 157 -8.13 8.28 -1.93
N ALA A 158 -7.91 7.00 -1.62
CA ALA A 158 -7.93 6.49 -0.26
C ALA A 158 -7.01 5.27 -0.08
N CYS A 159 -6.52 5.06 1.13
CA CYS A 159 -5.70 3.94 1.56
C CYS A 159 -6.35 3.30 2.78
N ILE A 160 -6.64 2.00 2.72
CA ILE A 160 -7.17 1.25 3.85
C ILE A 160 -6.17 0.14 4.18
N GLY A 161 -5.65 0.18 5.42
CA GLY A 161 -4.68 -0.77 5.96
C GLY A 161 -5.24 -1.50 7.18
N PHE A 162 -4.93 -2.79 7.29
CA PHE A 162 -5.21 -3.61 8.47
C PHE A 162 -3.92 -4.30 8.91
N VAL A 163 -3.68 -4.34 10.21
CA VAL A 163 -2.45 -4.87 10.83
C VAL A 163 -2.85 -5.87 11.90
N ASN A 164 -2.34 -7.10 11.81
CA ASN A 164 -2.59 -8.16 12.76
C ASN A 164 -1.48 -8.20 13.83
N MET A 165 -1.80 -7.67 15.01
CA MET A 165 -0.97 -7.63 16.20
C MET A 165 -1.01 -8.92 17.04
N GLY A 166 -1.72 -9.96 16.60
CA GLY A 166 -1.64 -11.31 17.18
C GLY A 166 -0.58 -12.21 16.52
N GLY A 167 0.06 -11.74 15.45
CA GLY A 167 1.15 -12.42 14.75
C GLY A 167 2.55 -11.95 15.21
N ARG A 168 3.57 -12.13 14.37
CA ARG A 168 4.97 -11.80 14.69
C ARG A 168 5.21 -10.28 14.70
N LEU A 169 4.30 -9.50 14.12
CA LEU A 169 4.29 -8.03 14.25
C LEU A 169 4.05 -7.53 15.68
N ALA A 170 3.56 -8.37 16.60
CA ALA A 170 3.43 -8.02 18.02
C ALA A 170 4.75 -7.55 18.65
N ASP A 171 5.86 -8.17 18.27
CA ASP A 171 7.20 -7.91 18.79
C ASP A 171 7.97 -6.84 17.98
N ALA A 172 7.34 -6.26 16.94
CA ALA A 172 7.98 -5.26 16.10
C ALA A 172 8.12 -3.92 16.84
N HIS A 173 9.29 -3.26 16.70
CA HIS A 173 9.50 -1.94 17.29
C HIS A 173 8.48 -0.93 16.76
N PRO A 174 7.66 -0.27 17.61
CA PRO A 174 6.53 0.55 17.15
C PRO A 174 6.91 1.65 16.16
N GLY A 175 8.06 2.30 16.34
CA GLY A 175 8.56 3.31 15.41
C GLY A 175 8.91 2.77 14.02
N LEU A 176 9.46 1.54 13.95
CA LEU A 176 9.80 0.90 12.67
C LEU A 176 8.53 0.44 11.94
N LEU A 177 7.56 -0.09 12.67
CA LEU A 177 6.25 -0.45 12.11
C LEU A 177 5.51 0.80 11.62
N ALA A 178 5.58 1.91 12.36
CA ALA A 178 4.99 3.19 11.99
C ALA A 178 5.59 3.77 10.70
N GLU A 179 6.91 3.84 10.61
CA GLU A 179 7.62 4.28 9.41
C GLU A 179 7.33 3.38 8.20
N THR A 180 7.36 2.05 8.41
CA THR A 180 7.02 1.05 7.39
C THR A 180 5.63 1.30 6.82
N LEU A 181 4.60 1.39 7.67
CA LEU A 181 3.22 1.59 7.21
C LEU A 181 3.01 2.96 6.55
N ALA A 182 3.62 4.02 7.08
CA ALA A 182 3.54 5.37 6.50
C ALA A 182 4.14 5.39 5.08
N MET A 183 5.38 4.91 4.89
CA MET A 183 6.03 4.86 3.57
C MET A 183 5.27 3.96 2.58
N ARG A 184 4.77 2.80 3.04
CA ARG A 184 3.95 1.89 2.22
C ARG A 184 2.63 2.47 1.75
N ALA A 185 2.12 3.51 2.41
CA ALA A 185 0.88 4.21 2.04
C ALA A 185 1.12 5.36 1.04
N MET A 186 2.36 5.76 0.77
CA MET A 186 2.66 6.92 -0.10
C MET A 186 2.53 6.65 -1.59
N LEU A 187 2.73 5.41 -2.02
CA LEU A 187 2.66 5.01 -3.43
C LEU A 187 1.97 3.65 -3.58
N SER A 188 1.46 3.37 -4.77
CA SER A 188 0.80 2.11 -5.17
C SER A 188 1.75 0.90 -5.29
N PHE A 189 2.67 0.72 -4.33
CA PHE A 189 3.59 -0.41 -4.32
C PHE A 189 2.84 -1.75 -4.44
N ALA A 190 3.23 -2.52 -5.46
CA ALA A 190 2.65 -3.80 -5.83
C ALA A 190 3.09 -4.96 -4.93
N ARG A 191 4.13 -4.74 -4.12
CA ARG A 191 4.78 -5.71 -3.23
C ARG A 191 5.20 -5.05 -1.92
N ASP A 192 5.65 -5.86 -0.97
CA ASP A 192 6.21 -5.35 0.27
C ASP A 192 7.55 -4.64 0.05
N VAL A 193 7.71 -3.53 0.77
CA VAL A 193 8.89 -2.65 0.79
C VAL A 193 9.30 -2.34 2.22
N LEU A 194 10.59 -2.13 2.44
CA LEU A 194 11.20 -1.77 3.73
C LEU A 194 11.46 -0.25 3.77
N PRO A 195 11.33 0.41 4.94
CA PRO A 195 11.68 1.82 5.08
C PRO A 195 13.20 2.00 4.99
N THR A 196 13.69 2.42 3.84
CA THR A 196 15.12 2.71 3.61
C THR A 196 15.30 4.11 3.01
N PRO A 197 16.50 4.72 3.11
CA PRO A 197 16.79 6.02 2.50
C PRO A 197 16.53 6.05 0.98
N GLU A 198 16.76 4.94 0.28
CA GLU A 198 16.51 4.79 -1.16
C GLU A 198 15.00 4.74 -1.45
N LEU A 199 14.20 4.11 -0.58
CA LEU A 199 12.73 4.14 -0.70
C LEU A 199 12.19 5.55 -0.44
N ALA A 200 12.75 6.28 0.54
CA ALA A 200 12.39 7.68 0.77
C ALA A 200 12.75 8.55 -0.44
N ALA A 201 13.93 8.35 -1.05
CA ALA A 201 14.32 9.01 -2.28
C ALA A 201 13.38 8.69 -3.45
N LEU A 202 12.97 7.42 -3.61
CA LEU A 202 11.98 7.00 -4.62
C LEU A 202 10.61 7.64 -4.41
N ILE A 203 10.16 7.76 -3.16
CA ILE A 203 8.93 8.50 -2.82
C ILE A 203 9.09 9.96 -3.22
N ARG A 204 10.15 10.67 -2.79
CA ARG A 204 10.38 12.07 -3.19
C ARG A 204 10.44 12.26 -4.72
N ALA A 205 11.09 11.34 -5.44
CA ALA A 205 11.16 11.37 -6.90
C ALA A 205 9.77 11.23 -7.55
N ALA A 206 8.93 10.31 -7.06
CA ALA A 206 7.56 10.13 -7.55
C ALA A 206 6.62 11.32 -7.22
N TYR A 207 6.98 12.13 -6.22
CA TYR A 207 6.23 13.34 -5.85
C TYR A 207 6.70 14.62 -6.56
N ASP A 208 7.69 14.54 -7.46
CA ASP A 208 8.07 15.64 -8.36
C ASP A 208 6.85 16.13 -9.19
N PRO A 209 6.49 17.43 -9.18
CA PRO A 209 5.35 17.96 -9.94
C PRO A 209 5.47 17.80 -11.46
N VAL A 210 6.65 17.49 -12.01
CA VAL A 210 6.86 17.21 -13.45
C VAL A 210 6.42 15.79 -13.82
N LEU A 211 6.30 14.87 -12.86
CA LEU A 211 5.76 13.52 -13.08
C LEU A 211 4.23 13.51 -12.94
N PRO A 212 3.51 12.63 -13.66
CA PRO A 212 2.07 12.51 -13.51
C PRO A 212 1.68 12.03 -12.10
N GLY A 213 0.42 12.24 -11.72
CA GLY A 213 -0.14 11.72 -10.47
C GLY A 213 -0.23 10.18 -10.46
N ALA A 214 -0.41 9.58 -11.64
CA ALA A 214 -0.38 8.14 -11.86
C ALA A 214 0.18 7.79 -13.24
N ALA A 215 0.81 6.63 -13.36
CA ALA A 215 1.39 6.09 -14.58
C ALA A 215 1.15 4.58 -14.69
N THR A 216 0.71 4.14 -15.87
CA THR A 216 0.46 2.73 -16.22
C THR A 216 1.43 2.18 -17.28
N ASP A 217 2.24 3.05 -17.90
CA ASP A 217 3.34 2.66 -18.79
C ASP A 217 4.61 2.38 -17.95
N PRO A 218 5.20 1.16 -18.03
CA PRO A 218 6.48 0.83 -17.39
C PRO A 218 7.63 1.79 -17.71
N SER A 219 7.60 2.52 -18.84
CA SER A 219 8.61 3.54 -19.17
C SER A 219 8.72 4.65 -18.10
N HIS A 220 7.70 4.82 -17.27
CA HIS A 220 7.75 5.69 -16.09
C HIS A 220 8.89 5.33 -15.12
N ALA A 221 9.26 4.05 -15.00
CA ALA A 221 10.36 3.62 -14.13
C ALA A 221 11.72 4.23 -14.54
N LEU A 222 11.95 4.46 -15.84
CA LEU A 222 13.14 5.19 -16.33
C LEU A 222 13.20 6.63 -15.78
N ARG A 223 12.05 7.31 -15.75
CA ARG A 223 11.95 8.72 -15.30
C ARG A 223 12.16 8.87 -13.79
N LEU A 224 11.85 7.83 -13.03
CA LEU A 224 12.14 7.71 -11.61
C LEU A 224 13.62 7.38 -11.38
N ALA A 225 14.17 6.36 -12.06
CA ALA A 225 15.58 5.98 -11.93
C ALA A 225 16.52 7.17 -12.24
N ALA A 226 16.25 7.92 -13.31
CA ALA A 226 17.02 9.11 -13.69
C ALA A 226 16.96 10.23 -12.63
N ARG A 227 15.90 10.30 -11.81
CA ARG A 227 15.78 11.26 -10.70
C ARG A 227 16.52 10.85 -9.44
N LEU A 228 16.80 9.56 -9.26
CA LEU A 228 17.59 9.06 -8.14
C LEU A 228 19.10 9.24 -8.35
N GLN A 229 19.52 9.62 -9.55
CA GLN A 229 20.91 9.83 -9.94
C GLN A 229 21.31 11.32 -10.01
N ALA A 230 20.38 12.24 -9.72
CA ALA A 230 20.52 13.69 -9.89
C ALA A 230 20.54 14.45 -8.56
#